data_AF-F7PIZ6-F1
#
_entry.id   AF-F7PIZ6-F1
#
_cell.length_a   1.000
_cell.length_b   1.000
_cell.length_c   1.000
_cell.angle_alpha   90.00
_cell.angle_beta   90.00
_cell.angle_gamma   90.00
#
_symmetry.space_group_name_H-M   'P 1'
#
loop_
_entity.id
_entity.type
_entity.pdbx_description
1 polymer ?
#
loop_
_entity_poly.entity_id
_entity_poly.type
_entity_poly.pdbx_seq_one_letter_code
_entity_poly.pdbx_strand_id
1 'polypeptide(L)'
;MDQARRFIATTSDRSEDVVEKADTEIIGTALETLIGESVEKVVIATNDIPLGEAAESLIPQYGFDENQVTWLTGGDLVAELDEDYVPEFE
;
A
#
# COMPACT_ATOMS: atom_id res chain seq x y z
N MET A 1 -12.52 8.95 -3.11
CA MET A 1 -12.00 8.46 -4.42
C MET A 1 -11.36 9.58 -5.23
N ASP A 2 -12.04 10.69 -5.55
CA ASP A 2 -11.46 11.78 -6.38
C ASP A 2 -10.35 12.62 -5.71
N GLN A 3 -10.38 12.78 -4.38
CA GLN A 3 -9.39 13.59 -3.66
C GLN A 3 -8.03 12.88 -3.51
N ALA A 4 -8.03 11.59 -3.21
CA ALA A 4 -6.81 10.78 -3.16
C ALA A 4 -6.14 10.74 -4.54
N ARG A 5 -6.94 10.55 -5.61
CA ARG A 5 -6.50 10.56 -7.00
C ARG A 5 -5.79 11.86 -7.40
N ARG A 6 -6.36 13.02 -7.06
CA ARG A 6 -5.72 14.34 -7.33
C ARG A 6 -4.41 14.54 -6.57
N PHE A 7 -4.35 14.08 -5.32
CA PHE A 7 -3.18 14.29 -4.49
C PHE A 7 -1.96 13.50 -4.99
N ILE A 8 -2.17 12.24 -5.39
CA ILE A 8 -1.14 11.34 -5.90
C ILE A 8 -0.64 11.82 -7.28
N ALA A 9 -1.56 12.18 -8.18
CA ALA A 9 -1.24 12.72 -9.49
C ALA A 9 -0.38 14.00 -9.47
N THR A 10 -0.58 14.86 -8.47
CA THR A 10 0.18 16.12 -8.37
C THR A 10 1.62 15.89 -7.90
N THR A 11 1.90 14.74 -7.30
CA THR A 11 3.17 14.48 -6.59
C THR A 11 4.14 13.60 -7.40
N SER A 12 3.67 12.87 -8.42
CA SER A 12 4.52 12.02 -9.26
C SER A 12 4.43 12.44 -10.74
N ASP A 13 5.56 12.84 -11.34
CA ASP A 13 5.67 13.24 -12.75
C ASP A 13 5.61 11.99 -13.67
N ARG A 14 4.49 11.26 -13.64
CA ARG A 14 4.24 10.03 -14.40
C ARG A 14 2.84 10.08 -15.01
N SER A 15 2.66 9.37 -16.12
CA SER A 15 1.38 9.28 -16.84
C SER A 15 0.30 8.70 -15.92
N GLU A 16 -0.53 9.61 -15.39
CA GLU A 16 -1.63 9.54 -14.40
C GLU A 16 -2.63 8.37 -14.48
N ASP A 17 -2.50 7.48 -15.47
CA ASP A 17 -3.64 6.71 -15.97
C ASP A 17 -3.48 5.18 -15.88
N VAL A 18 -2.30 4.63 -15.54
CA VAL A 18 -2.11 3.16 -15.50
C VAL A 18 -1.54 2.68 -14.17
N VAL A 19 -0.55 3.38 -13.61
CA VAL A 19 0.03 3.00 -12.31
C VAL A 19 -0.97 3.28 -11.20
N GLU A 20 -1.63 4.44 -11.24
CA GLU A 20 -2.65 4.88 -10.29
C GLU A 20 -3.90 4.00 -10.31
N LYS A 21 -4.18 3.36 -11.47
CA LYS A 21 -5.23 2.34 -11.57
C LYS A 21 -4.81 1.06 -10.85
N ALA A 22 -3.59 0.59 -11.07
CA ALA A 22 -3.07 -0.59 -10.39
C ALA A 22 -3.09 -0.40 -8.85
N ASP A 23 -2.67 0.76 -8.36
CA ASP A 23 -2.68 1.11 -6.94
C ASP A 23 -4.10 1.03 -6.35
N THR A 24 -5.06 1.61 -7.07
CA THR A 24 -6.47 1.59 -6.67
C THR A 24 -7.03 0.16 -6.63
N GLU A 25 -6.69 -0.68 -7.61
CA GLU A 25 -7.14 -2.08 -7.67
C GLU A 25 -6.50 -2.94 -6.55
N ILE A 26 -5.24 -2.70 -6.20
CA ILE A 26 -4.56 -3.37 -5.08
C ILE A 26 -5.28 -3.05 -3.76
N ILE A 27 -5.58 -1.77 -3.51
CA ILE A 27 -6.32 -1.35 -2.32
C ILE A 27 -7.73 -1.94 -2.32
N GLY A 28 -8.42 -1.92 -3.47
CA GLY A 28 -9.76 -2.50 -3.62
C GLY A 28 -9.77 -4.00 -3.30
N THR A 29 -8.82 -4.75 -3.84
CA THR A 29 -8.67 -6.19 -3.58
C THR A 29 -8.41 -6.49 -2.10
N ALA A 30 -7.53 -5.72 -1.45
CA ALA A 30 -7.26 -5.86 -0.02
C ALA A 30 -8.51 -5.60 0.81
N LEU A 31 -9.27 -4.56 0.46
CA LEU A 31 -10.52 -4.21 1.11
C LEU A 31 -11.59 -5.31 0.95
N GLU A 32 -11.79 -5.81 -0.27
CA GLU A 32 -12.73 -6.91 -0.54
C GLU A 32 -12.37 -8.18 0.23
N THR A 33 -11.07 -8.47 0.36
CA THR A 33 -10.57 -9.63 1.10
C THR A 33 -10.91 -9.53 2.59
N LEU A 34 -10.75 -8.33 3.18
CA LEU A 34 -11.12 -8.05 4.57
C LEU A 34 -12.65 -8.05 4.78
N ILE A 35 -13.40 -7.40 3.89
CA ILE A 35 -14.88 -7.33 3.95
C ILE A 35 -15.51 -8.73 3.86
N GLY A 36 -14.92 -9.62 3.07
CA GLY A 36 -15.37 -11.01 2.99
C GLY A 36 -15.20 -11.81 4.29
N GLU A 37 -14.63 -11.22 5.35
CA GLU A 37 -14.26 -11.87 6.63
C GLU A 37 -13.43 -13.15 6.44
N SER A 38 -12.77 -13.24 5.28
CA SER A 38 -12.01 -14.41 4.85
C SER A 38 -10.61 -14.47 5.47
N VAL A 39 -10.14 -13.33 5.98
CA VAL A 39 -8.85 -13.13 6.64
C VAL A 39 -9.01 -12.13 7.78
N GLU A 40 -8.14 -12.23 8.79
CA GLU A 40 -8.11 -11.27 9.89
C GLU A 40 -7.27 -10.02 9.55
N LYS A 41 -6.29 -10.17 8.66
CA LYS A 41 -5.32 -9.13 8.28
C LYS A 41 -4.89 -9.28 6.82
N VAL A 42 -4.49 -8.16 6.21
CA VAL A 42 -3.87 -8.09 4.89
C VAL A 42 -2.50 -7.42 4.97
N VAL A 43 -1.55 -7.93 4.20
CA VAL A 43 -0.23 -7.33 4.03
C VAL A 43 -0.08 -6.91 2.59
N ILE A 44 0.30 -5.66 2.36
CA ILE A 44 0.62 -5.13 1.05
C ILE A 44 2.13 -4.95 0.99
N ALA A 45 2.81 -5.75 0.17
CA ALA A 45 4.25 -5.67 -0.02
C ALA A 45 4.54 -4.87 -1.31
N THR A 46 5.06 -3.66 -1.17
CA THR A 46 5.40 -2.77 -2.29
C THR A 46 6.49 -1.78 -1.90
N ASN A 47 7.35 -1.41 -2.85
CA ASN A 47 8.29 -0.28 -2.69
C ASN A 47 7.68 1.05 -3.16
N ASP A 48 6.45 1.02 -3.69
CA ASP A 48 5.71 2.22 -4.04
C ASP A 48 5.16 2.88 -2.77
N ILE A 49 5.86 3.92 -2.32
CA ILE A 49 5.55 4.64 -1.08
C ILE A 49 4.13 5.23 -1.12
N PRO A 50 3.71 5.98 -2.16
CA PRO A 50 2.32 6.45 -2.26
C PRO A 50 1.25 5.36 -2.13
N LEU A 51 1.44 4.19 -2.75
CA LEU A 51 0.51 3.06 -2.60
C LEU A 51 0.46 2.55 -1.16
N GLY A 52 1.62 2.37 -0.55
CA GLY A 52 1.75 1.91 0.83
C GLY A 52 1.06 2.83 1.83
N GLU A 53 1.37 4.13 1.77
CA GLU A 53 0.74 5.15 2.60
C GLU A 53 -0.79 5.20 2.38
N ALA A 54 -1.23 5.08 1.13
CA ALA A 54 -2.65 5.06 0.80
C ALA A 54 -3.37 3.84 1.39
N ALA A 55 -2.74 2.66 1.38
CA ALA A 55 -3.32 1.47 1.97
C ALA A 55 -3.54 1.61 3.48
N GLU A 56 -2.49 2.00 4.22
CA GLU A 56 -2.57 2.17 5.67
C GLU A 56 -3.49 3.33 6.07
N SER A 57 -3.60 4.38 5.26
CA SER A 57 -4.46 5.51 5.55
C SER A 57 -5.93 5.28 5.18
N LEU A 58 -6.21 4.59 4.07
CA LEU A 58 -7.57 4.49 3.51
C LEU A 58 -8.32 3.28 4.02
N ILE A 59 -7.69 2.11 4.15
CA ILE A 59 -8.39 0.87 4.55
C ILE A 59 -9.05 1.01 5.93
N PRO A 60 -8.40 1.58 6.97
CA PRO A 60 -9.04 1.77 8.27
C PRO A 60 -10.27 2.68 8.24
N GLN A 61 -10.37 3.60 7.28
CA GLN A 61 -11.54 4.48 7.12
C GLN A 61 -12.82 3.71 6.75
N TYR A 62 -12.70 2.44 6.35
CA TYR A 62 -13.82 1.54 6.09
C TYR A 62 -14.26 0.73 7.32
N GLY A 63 -13.72 1.04 8.51
CA GLY A 63 -14.12 0.44 9.78
C GLY A 63 -13.24 -0.73 10.24
N PHE A 64 -12.08 -0.91 9.61
CA PHE A 64 -11.07 -1.88 10.03
C PHE A 64 -10.10 -1.25 11.01
N ASP A 65 -9.57 -2.05 11.94
CA ASP A 65 -8.52 -1.60 12.85
C ASP A 65 -7.21 -1.37 12.06
N GLU A 66 -6.40 -0.41 12.49
CA GLU A 66 -5.10 -0.08 11.87
C GLU A 66 -4.16 -1.31 11.80
N ASN A 67 -4.31 -2.25 12.74
CA ASN A 67 -3.50 -3.47 12.79
C ASN A 67 -3.96 -4.59 11.83
N GLN A 68 -5.04 -4.38 11.07
CA GLN A 68 -5.56 -5.30 10.06
C GLN A 68 -4.99 -5.04 8.67
N VAL A 69 -4.29 -3.94 8.49
CA VAL A 69 -3.50 -3.62 7.30
C VAL A 69 -2.05 -3.41 7.72
N THR A 70 -1.11 -3.88 6.91
CA THR A 70 0.30 -3.60 7.10
C THR A 70 0.94 -3.41 5.75
N TRP A 71 1.68 -2.33 5.58
CA TRP A 71 2.53 -2.13 4.43
C TRP A 71 3.97 -2.58 4.75
N LEU A 72 4.55 -3.35 3.85
CA LEU A 72 5.96 -3.72 3.88
C LEU A 72 6.65 -3.29 2.60
N THR A 73 7.87 -2.78 2.73
CA THR A 73 8.80 -2.57 1.63
C THR A 73 9.73 -3.78 1.49
N GLY A 74 10.46 -3.84 0.39
CA GLY A 74 11.56 -4.78 0.25
C GLY A 74 12.59 -4.62 1.37
N GLY A 75 12.86 -3.39 1.83
CA GLY A 75 13.77 -3.14 2.94
C GLY A 75 13.34 -3.83 4.24
N ASP A 76 12.04 -3.80 4.55
CA ASP A 76 11.48 -4.45 5.76
C ASP A 76 11.62 -5.98 5.72
N LEU A 77 11.58 -6.55 4.52
CA LEU A 77 11.74 -7.99 4.31
C LEU A 77 13.20 -8.44 4.24
N VAL A 78 14.12 -7.54 3.88
CA VAL A 78 15.54 -7.90 3.75
C VAL A 78 16.24 -7.95 5.11
N ALA A 79 15.70 -7.30 6.15
CA ALA A 79 16.16 -7.50 7.53
C ALA A 79 16.06 -8.98 8.00
N GLU A 80 15.23 -9.80 7.35
CA GLU A 80 15.13 -11.24 7.58
C GLU A 80 16.19 -12.07 6.82
N LEU A 81 16.91 -11.47 5.86
CA LEU A 81 17.74 -12.19 4.89
C LEU A 81 19.26 -12.00 5.08
N ASP A 82 19.74 -10.85 5.57
CA ASP A 82 21.18 -10.67 5.85
C ASP A 82 21.47 -9.47 6.79
N GLU A 83 22.36 -9.66 7.77
CA GLU A 83 22.77 -8.60 8.73
C GLU A 83 23.52 -7.44 8.05
N ASP A 84 24.05 -7.69 6.84
CA ASP A 84 24.90 -6.78 6.07
C ASP A 84 24.16 -6.02 4.95
N TYR A 85 22.82 -6.07 4.91
CA TYR A 85 22.05 -5.36 3.86
C TYR A 85 22.06 -3.84 4.03
N VAL A 86 22.31 -3.14 2.92
CA VAL A 86 22.25 -1.67 2.82
C VAL A 86 21.17 -1.30 1.80
N PRO A 87 20.09 -0.59 2.18
CA PRO A 87 19.04 -0.16 1.25
C PRO A 87 19.60 0.71 0.12
N GLU A 88 19.17 0.46 -1.12
CA GLU A 88 19.59 1.26 -2.30
C GLU A 88 18.89 2.64 -2.38
N PHE A 89 17.88 2.89 -1.53
CA PHE A 89 17.09 4.11 -1.52
C PHE A 89 16.95 4.62 -0.08
N GLU A 90 17.48 5.83 0.19
CA GLU A 90 17.29 6.60 1.44
C GLU A 90 16.03 7.46 1.40
#